data_AF-A0A511KK41-F1
#
_entry.id   AF-A0A511KK41-F1
#
_cell.length_a   1.000
_cell.length_b   1.000
_cell.length_c   1.000
_cell.angle_alpha   90.00
_cell.angle_beta   90.00
_cell.angle_gamma   90.00
#
_symmetry.space_group_name_H-M   'P 1'
#
loop_
_entity.id
_entity.type
_entity.pdbx_description
1 polymer ?
#
loop_
_entity_poly.entity_id
_entity_poly.type
_entity_poly.pdbx_seq_one_letter_code
_entity_poly.pdbx_strand_id
1 'polypeptide(L)'
;MDQLFKEAFSLFDKDGDGTITTRELGTVMRSLGQNPTEAELQDMINEVDADGNGQIDFPEFLTMMARKMRETDSEEEVREAFKVFDKDGNGFISAAEFGRGIKR
;
A
#
# COMPACT_ATOMS: atom_id res chain seq x y z
N MET A 1 9.30 15.36 -2.22
CA MET A 1 8.30 14.34 -2.58
C MET A 1 8.77 13.63 -3.85
N ASP A 2 8.91 14.35 -4.97
CA ASP A 2 9.26 13.76 -6.27
C ASP A 2 10.57 12.97 -6.29
N GLN A 3 11.62 13.43 -5.60
CA GLN A 3 12.91 12.73 -5.55
C GLN A 3 12.80 11.36 -4.88
N LEU A 4 12.04 11.25 -3.78
CA LEU A 4 11.84 10.00 -3.04
C LEU A 4 11.05 8.98 -3.89
N PHE A 5 10.03 9.44 -4.62
CA PHE A 5 9.28 8.56 -5.51
C PHE A 5 10.09 8.11 -6.71
N LYS A 6 10.98 8.96 -7.25
CA LYS A 6 11.92 8.55 -8.30
C LYS A 6 12.94 7.53 -7.80
N GLU A 7 13.48 7.73 -6.59
CA GLU A 7 14.37 6.75 -5.96
C GLU A 7 13.65 5.42 -5.73
N ALA A 8 12.42 5.47 -5.21
CA ALA A 8 11.59 4.28 -5.05
C ALA A 8 11.30 3.60 -6.39
N PHE A 9 10.93 4.36 -7.42
CA PHE A 9 10.67 3.85 -8.77
C PHE A 9 11.91 3.14 -9.33
N SER A 10 13.10 3.72 -9.17
CA SER A 10 14.36 3.10 -9.59
C SER A 10 14.75 1.82 -8.82
N LEU A 11 14.11 1.55 -7.67
CA LEU A 11 14.26 0.26 -7.01
C LEU A 11 13.48 -0.84 -7.74
N PHE A 12 12.38 -0.49 -8.41
CA PHE A 12 11.56 -1.40 -9.21
C PHE A 12 12.08 -1.52 -10.64
N ASP A 13 12.20 -0.40 -11.36
CA ASP A 13 12.74 -0.32 -12.73
C ASP A 13 14.25 -0.63 -12.72
N LYS A 14 14.61 -1.88 -13.08
CA LYS A 14 15.98 -2.38 -12.95
C LYS A 14 16.81 -2.11 -14.19
N ASP A 15 16.19 -2.10 -15.36
CA ASP A 15 16.87 -1.83 -16.62
C ASP A 15 16.85 -0.35 -17.01
N GLY A 16 16.06 0.47 -16.31
CA GLY A 16 16.02 1.92 -16.45
C GLY A 16 15.27 2.36 -17.70
N ASP A 17 14.34 1.54 -18.20
CA ASP A 17 13.57 1.85 -19.40
C ASP A 17 12.41 2.82 -19.15
N GLY A 18 12.15 3.16 -17.87
CA GLY A 18 11.11 4.09 -17.45
C GLY A 18 9.77 3.43 -17.20
N THR A 19 9.69 2.11 -17.24
CA THR A 19 8.50 1.31 -16.93
C THR A 19 8.82 0.20 -15.95
N ILE A 20 7.80 -0.34 -15.28
CA ILE A 20 7.94 -1.49 -14.36
C ILE A 20 7.13 -2.65 -14.91
N THR A 21 7.82 -3.73 -15.23
CA THR A 21 7.21 -5.00 -15.67
C THR A 21 6.76 -5.88 -14.49
N THR A 22 5.89 -6.87 -14.74
CA THR A 22 5.52 -7.88 -13.72
C THR A 22 6.75 -8.57 -13.12
N ARG A 23 7.75 -8.83 -13.95
CA ARG A 23 9.01 -9.46 -13.57
C ARG A 23 9.80 -8.61 -12.57
N GLU A 24 9.87 -7.31 -12.81
CA GLU A 24 10.58 -6.37 -11.95
C GLU A 24 9.87 -6.16 -10.63
N LEU A 25 8.54 -5.95 -10.69
CA LEU A 25 7.68 -5.89 -9.52
C LEU A 25 7.85 -7.15 -8.65
N GLY A 26 7.77 -8.32 -9.26
CA GLY A 26 7.94 -9.60 -8.57
C GLY A 26 9.33 -9.79 -7.98
N THR A 27 10.38 -9.30 -8.64
CA THR A 27 11.75 -9.36 -8.12
C THR A 27 11.89 -8.54 -6.83
N VAL A 28 11.33 -7.32 -6.82
CA VAL A 28 11.35 -6.49 -5.62
C VAL A 28 10.48 -7.10 -4.51
N MET A 29 9.26 -7.54 -4.80
CA MET A 29 8.38 -8.14 -3.78
C MET A 29 9.00 -9.39 -3.14
N ARG A 30 9.69 -10.22 -3.94
CA ARG A 30 10.45 -11.37 -3.42
C ARG A 30 11.65 -10.96 -2.57
N SER A 31 12.34 -9.89 -2.91
CA SER A 31 13.41 -9.34 -2.07
C SER A 31 12.92 -8.81 -0.72
N LEU A 32 11.65 -8.39 -0.65
CA LEU A 32 10.97 -7.95 0.56
C LEU A 32 10.32 -9.11 1.37
N GLY A 33 10.55 -10.36 0.95
CA GLY A 33 10.07 -11.56 1.64
C GLY A 33 8.63 -11.97 1.29
N GLN A 34 8.00 -11.33 0.31
CA GLN A 34 6.72 -11.78 -0.24
C GLN A 34 6.94 -12.78 -1.38
N ASN A 35 5.94 -13.60 -1.72
CA ASN A 35 6.06 -14.53 -2.85
C ASN A 35 4.80 -14.52 -3.71
N PRO A 36 4.52 -13.40 -4.40
CA PRO A 36 3.34 -13.30 -5.25
C PRO A 36 3.46 -14.21 -6.47
N THR A 37 2.32 -14.73 -6.89
CA THR A 37 2.14 -15.45 -8.16
C THR A 37 2.12 -14.47 -9.34
N GLU A 38 2.33 -14.96 -10.55
CA GLU A 38 2.26 -14.12 -11.76
C GLU A 38 0.88 -13.49 -11.94
N ALA A 39 -0.19 -14.21 -11.56
CA ALA A 39 -1.55 -13.69 -11.61
C ALA A 39 -1.75 -12.51 -10.65
N GLU A 40 -1.25 -12.63 -9.40
CA GLU A 40 -1.31 -11.52 -8.44
C GLU A 40 -0.48 -10.32 -8.90
N LEU A 41 0.69 -10.55 -9.51
CA LEU A 41 1.50 -9.47 -10.09
C LEU A 41 0.78 -8.78 -11.24
N GLN A 42 0.14 -9.54 -12.12
CA GLN A 42 -0.63 -9.00 -13.23
C GLN A 42 -1.84 -8.21 -12.73
N ASP A 43 -2.56 -8.72 -11.73
CA ASP A 43 -3.68 -8.01 -11.11
C ASP A 43 -3.24 -6.68 -10.50
N MET A 44 -2.09 -6.66 -9.82
CA MET A 44 -1.50 -5.42 -9.28
C MET A 44 -1.16 -4.39 -10.36
N ILE A 45 -0.63 -4.83 -11.52
CA ILE A 45 -0.39 -3.93 -12.65
C ILE A 45 -1.71 -3.41 -13.21
N ASN A 46 -2.66 -4.30 -13.48
CA ASN A 46 -3.95 -3.97 -14.08
C ASN A 46 -4.77 -2.96 -13.24
N GLU A 47 -4.53 -2.89 -11.93
CA GLU A 47 -5.19 -1.91 -11.06
C GLU A 47 -4.78 -0.46 -11.32
N VAL A 48 -3.60 -0.24 -11.92
CA VAL A 48 -2.98 1.09 -12.08
C VAL A 48 -2.57 1.41 -13.51
N ASP A 49 -2.46 0.39 -14.37
CA ASP A 49 -2.22 0.48 -15.81
C ASP A 49 -3.42 1.14 -16.50
N ALA A 50 -3.33 2.45 -16.68
CA ALA A 50 -4.40 3.28 -17.21
C ALA A 50 -4.41 3.29 -18.74
N ASP A 51 -3.25 3.07 -19.36
CA ASP A 51 -3.09 3.03 -20.82
C ASP A 51 -3.24 1.62 -21.42
N GLY A 52 -3.21 0.58 -20.59
CA GLY A 52 -3.40 -0.82 -20.96
C GLY A 52 -2.16 -1.44 -21.62
N ASN A 53 -0.97 -0.90 -21.39
CA ASN A 53 0.27 -1.39 -21.99
C ASN A 53 0.87 -2.61 -21.26
N GLY A 54 0.30 -3.00 -20.12
CA GLY A 54 0.71 -4.15 -19.30
C GLY A 54 1.94 -3.89 -18.42
N GLN A 55 2.33 -2.63 -18.25
CA GLN A 55 3.47 -2.16 -17.46
C GLN A 55 3.02 -0.95 -16.63
N ILE A 56 3.84 -0.54 -15.66
CA ILE A 56 3.56 0.65 -14.83
C ILE A 56 4.56 1.73 -15.20
N ASP A 57 4.10 2.84 -15.74
CA ASP A 57 4.92 4.03 -15.95
C ASP A 57 5.06 4.88 -14.66
N PHE A 58 5.91 5.91 -14.71
CA PHE A 58 6.12 6.75 -13.53
C PHE A 58 4.83 7.48 -13.04
N PRO A 59 4.02 8.12 -13.90
CA PRO A 59 2.70 8.64 -13.52
C PRO A 59 1.76 7.62 -12.84
N GLU A 60 1.68 6.40 -13.36
CA GLU A 60 0.86 5.32 -12.82
C GLU A 60 1.37 4.85 -11.46
N PHE A 61 2.69 4.73 -11.31
CA PHE A 61 3.34 4.44 -10.03
C PHE A 61 3.03 5.49 -8.95
N LEU A 62 3.02 6.78 -9.32
CA LEU A 62 2.65 7.85 -8.39
C LEU A 62 1.20 7.73 -7.95
N THR A 63 0.30 7.38 -8.87
CA THR A 63 -1.12 7.17 -8.58
C THR A 63 -1.30 5.99 -7.61
N MET A 64 -0.59 4.89 -7.84
CA MET A 64 -0.54 3.73 -6.94
C MET A 64 -0.07 4.13 -5.53
N MET A 65 1.06 4.84 -5.45
CA MET A 65 1.67 5.23 -4.18
C MET A 65 0.80 6.22 -3.41
N ALA A 66 0.22 7.21 -4.09
CA ALA A 66 -0.69 8.16 -3.47
C ALA A 66 -1.93 7.47 -2.86
N ARG A 67 -2.47 6.46 -3.54
CA ARG A 67 -3.59 5.66 -3.04
C ARG A 67 -3.18 4.84 -1.81
N LYS A 68 -2.06 4.12 -1.86
CA LYS A 68 -1.57 3.32 -0.73
C LYS A 68 -1.21 4.13 0.51
N MET A 69 -0.62 5.31 0.32
CA MET A 69 -0.32 6.22 1.43
C MET A 69 -1.59 6.65 2.14
N ARG A 70 -2.62 7.06 1.37
CA ARG A 70 -3.93 7.41 1.93
C ARG A 70 -4.61 6.24 2.65
N GLU A 71 -4.52 5.02 2.11
CA GLU A 71 -5.10 3.82 2.75
C GLU A 71 -4.39 3.48 4.07
N THR A 72 -3.06 3.54 4.10
CA THR A 72 -2.27 3.32 5.33
C THR A 72 -2.59 4.37 6.40
N ASP A 73 -2.61 5.65 6.01
CA ASP A 73 -2.96 6.75 6.90
C ASP A 73 -4.38 6.56 7.49
N SER A 74 -5.31 6.06 6.67
CA SER A 74 -6.68 5.77 7.10
C SER A 74 -6.74 4.58 8.08
N GLU A 75 -5.97 3.50 7.84
CA GLU A 75 -5.89 2.37 8.77
C GLU A 75 -5.30 2.80 10.12
N GLU A 76 -4.23 3.60 10.10
CA GLU A 76 -3.62 4.14 11.33
C GLU A 76 -4.60 5.03 12.09
N GLU A 77 -5.33 5.92 11.40
CA GLU A 77 -6.37 6.76 12.03
C GLU A 77 -7.46 5.91 12.68
N VAL A 78 -7.97 4.88 12.00
CA VAL A 78 -8.97 3.96 12.54
C VAL A 78 -8.41 3.15 13.72
N ARG A 79 -7.15 2.72 13.65
CA ARG A 79 -6.48 2.00 14.74
C ARG A 79 -6.31 2.89 15.97
N GLU A 80 -5.91 4.15 15.79
CA GLU A 80 -5.82 5.11 16.88
C GLU A 80 -7.20 5.44 17.47
N ALA A 81 -8.22 5.59 16.62
CA ALA A 81 -9.59 5.73 17.09
C ALA A 81 -10.05 4.51 17.90
N PHE A 82 -9.68 3.29 17.47
CA PHE A 82 -9.99 2.06 18.19
C PHE A 82 -9.33 2.02 19.57
N LYS A 83 -8.06 2.43 19.68
CA LYS A 83 -7.33 2.56 20.96
C LYS A 83 -7.94 3.58 21.91
N VAL A 84 -8.71 4.55 21.42
CA VAL A 84 -9.46 5.47 22.30
C VAL A 84 -10.52 4.71 23.10
N PHE A 85 -11.13 3.68 22.51
CA PHE A 85 -12.20 2.89 23.13
C PHE A 85 -11.68 1.66 23.86
N ASP A 86 -10.76 0.89 23.27
CA ASP A 86 -10.10 -0.27 23.88
C ASP A 86 -9.15 0.20 25.01
N LYS A 87 -9.61 0.14 26.25
CA LYS A 87 -8.89 0.73 27.40
C LYS A 87 -7.92 -0.25 28.03
N ASP A 88 -8.20 -1.54 27.92
CA ASP A 88 -7.32 -2.58 28.45
C ASP A 88 -6.28 -3.04 27.41
N GLY A 89 -6.43 -2.63 26.14
CA GLY A 89 -5.48 -2.90 25.06
C GLY A 89 -5.54 -4.33 24.56
N ASN A 90 -6.66 -5.02 24.78
CA ASN A 90 -6.83 -6.43 24.40
C ASN A 90 -7.14 -6.63 22.91
N GLY A 91 -7.35 -5.55 22.14
CA GLY A 91 -7.68 -5.56 20.72
C GLY A 91 -9.18 -5.65 20.41
N PHE A 92 -10.06 -5.58 21.42
CA PHE A 92 -11.51 -5.66 21.32
C PHE A 92 -12.17 -4.55 22.15
N ILE A 93 -13.23 -3.94 21.62
CA ILE A 93 -14.03 -2.98 22.38
C ILE A 93 -15.20 -3.72 23.03
N SER A 94 -15.17 -3.88 24.35
CA SER A 94 -16.30 -4.41 25.10
C SER A 94 -17.46 -3.41 25.21
N ALA A 95 -18.69 -3.88 25.47
CA ALA A 95 -19.84 -3.00 25.68
C ALA A 95 -19.63 -1.98 26.82
N ALA A 96 -18.85 -2.35 27.84
CA ALA A 96 -18.49 -1.47 28.94
C ALA A 96 -17.49 -0.39 28.50
N GLU A 97 -16.52 -0.72 27.65
CA GLU A 97 -15.56 0.21 27.07
C GLU A 97 -16.21 1.18 26.08
N PHE A 98 -17.09 0.67 25.22
CA PHE A 98 -17.90 1.48 24.32
C PHE A 98 -18.74 2.50 25.10
N GLY A 99 -19.44 2.06 26.15
CA GLY A 99 -20.23 2.93 27.01
C GLY A 99 -19.40 3.97 27.76
N ARG A 100 -18.16 3.65 28.14
CA ARG A 100 -17.22 4.59 28.76
C ARG A 100 -16.65 5.59 27.75
N GLY A 101 -16.43 5.19 26.50
CA GLY A 101 -15.92 6.07 25.44
C GLY A 101 -16.95 7.08 24.94
N ILE A 102 -18.25 6.76 24.96
CA ILE A 102 -19.33 7.61 24.43
C ILE A 102 -19.90 8.58 25.48
N LYS A 103 -19.69 8.34 26.77
CA LYS A 103 -20.19 9.19 27.87
C LYS A 103 -19.33 10.44 28.16
N ARG A 104 -18.73 11.06 27.15
CA ARG A 104 -18.06 12.36 27.32
C ARG A 104 -19.05 13.51 27.39
#